data_AF-A0AAW7XF33-F1
#
_entry.id   AF-A0AAW7XF33-F1
#
_cell.length_a   1.000
_cell.length_b   1.000
_cell.length_c   1.000
_cell.angle_alpha   90.00
_cell.angle_beta   90.00
_cell.angle_gamma   90.00
#
_symmetry.space_group_name_H-M   'P 1'
#
loop_
_entity.id
_entity.type
_entity.pdbx_description
1 polymer ?
#
loop_
_entity_poly.entity_id
_entity_poly.type
_entity_poly.pdbx_seq_one_letter_code
_entity_poly.pdbx_strand_id
1 'polypeptide(L)'
;SLRLELLEQLGDTAVQWGHQLVDFKSCEDKSLVLSFLVEGNIIKSKADLVVGADGIRSSVRKLLIGDDLSPLRYLNCMVILGICPL
;
A
#
# COMPACT_ATOMS: atom_id res chain seq x y z
N SER A 1 -18.86 2.39 -9.06
CA SER A 1 -18.19 1.12 -8.66
C SER A 1 -18.08 1.12 -7.14
N LEU A 2 -17.97 -0.05 -6.48
CA LEU A 2 -17.89 -0.10 -5.00
C LEU A 2 -16.81 0.83 -4.41
N ARG A 3 -15.64 0.91 -5.06
CA ARG A 3 -14.56 1.79 -4.62
C ARG A 3 -14.96 3.27 -4.60
N LEU A 4 -15.70 3.73 -5.62
CA LEU A 4 -16.13 5.13 -5.70
C LEU A 4 -17.12 5.45 -4.58
N GLU A 5 -18.10 4.57 -4.36
CA GLU A 5 -19.10 4.73 -3.29
C GLU A 5 -18.45 4.85 -1.91
N LEU A 6 -17.44 4.02 -1.64
CA LEU A 6 -16.69 4.09 -0.37
C LEU A 6 -15.88 5.38 -0.25
N LEU A 7 -15.32 5.90 -1.35
CA LEU A 7 -14.58 7.17 -1.34
C LEU A 7 -15.50 8.36 -1.06
N GLU A 8 -16.71 8.37 -1.61
CA GLU A 8 -17.69 9.43 -1.36
C GLU A 8 -18.13 9.51 0.11
N GLN A 9 -18.05 8.40 0.86
CA GLN A 9 -18.37 8.37 2.29
C GLN A 9 -17.22 8.85 3.21
N LEU A 10 -15.98 8.95 2.72
CA LEU A 10 -14.79 9.24 3.54
C LEU A 10 -14.55 10.74 3.82
N GLY A 11 -15.22 11.64 3.07
CA GLY A 11 -15.00 13.08 3.11
C GLY A 11 -13.73 13.55 2.36
N ASP A 12 -13.60 14.86 2.17
CA ASP A 12 -12.67 15.45 1.18
C ASP A 12 -11.16 15.30 1.49
N THR A 13 -10.76 15.14 2.75
CA THR A 13 -9.33 15.24 3.15
C THR A 13 -8.67 13.90 3.50
N ALA A 14 -9.35 12.78 3.30
CA ALA A 14 -8.90 11.51 3.86
C ALA A 14 -7.89 10.74 2.98
N VAL A 15 -7.80 11.03 1.68
CA VAL A 15 -6.96 10.27 0.74
C VAL A 15 -6.00 11.17 -0.03
N GLN A 16 -4.71 10.86 0.10
CA GLN A 16 -3.64 11.50 -0.68
C GLN A 16 -3.21 10.57 -1.83
N TRP A 17 -3.69 10.87 -3.04
CA TRP A 17 -3.34 10.10 -4.24
C TRP A 17 -1.90 10.36 -4.69
N GLY A 18 -1.31 9.43 -5.45
CA GLY A 18 0.04 9.59 -5.98
C GLY A 18 1.17 9.45 -4.94
N HIS A 19 0.85 9.00 -3.72
CA HIS A 19 1.81 8.80 -2.64
C HIS A 19 2.23 7.33 -2.55
N GLN A 20 3.42 7.02 -3.06
CA GLN A 20 3.97 5.66 -2.98
C GLN A 20 4.90 5.52 -1.77
N LEU A 21 4.55 4.67 -0.81
CA LEU A 21 5.43 4.37 0.32
C LEU A 21 6.72 3.68 -0.15
N VAL A 22 7.87 4.25 0.22
CA VAL A 22 9.20 3.71 -0.10
C VAL A 22 10.00 3.27 1.13
N ASP A 23 9.74 3.85 2.30
CA ASP A 23 10.43 3.52 3.55
C ASP A 23 9.60 3.95 4.77
N PHE A 24 9.83 3.34 5.93
CA PHE A 24 9.39 3.88 7.22
C PHE A 24 10.36 3.49 8.34
N LYS A 25 10.55 4.37 9.31
CA LYS A 25 11.49 4.17 10.43
C LYS A 25 10.83 4.48 11.76
N SER A 26 11.13 3.67 12.77
CA SER A 26 10.77 3.97 14.15
C SER A 26 11.66 5.07 14.71
N CYS A 27 11.03 6.02 15.39
CA CYS A 27 11.67 7.03 16.20
C CYS A 27 11.75 6.58 17.67
N GLU A 28 12.58 7.27 18.45
CA GLU A 28 12.76 7.01 19.89
C GLU A 28 11.48 7.24 20.70
N ASP A 29 10.62 8.16 20.23
CA ASP A 29 9.33 8.51 20.81
C ASP A 29 8.22 7.48 20.50
N LYS A 30 8.58 6.33 19.91
CA LYS A 30 7.67 5.27 19.42
C LYS A 30 6.80 5.68 18.22
N SER A 31 6.98 6.88 17.67
CA SER A 31 6.35 7.26 16.41
C SER A 31 7.07 6.63 15.21
N LEU A 32 6.41 6.62 14.07
CA LEU A 32 6.95 6.18 12.80
C LEU A 32 7.06 7.37 11.85
N VAL A 33 8.19 7.51 11.18
CA VAL A 33 8.37 8.43 10.06
C VAL A 33 8.28 7.64 8.76
N LEU A 34 7.25 7.92 7.97
CA LEU A 34 7.04 7.34 6.64
C LEU A 34 7.67 8.24 5.58
N SER A 35 8.24 7.63 4.55
CA SER A 35 8.76 8.32 3.37
C SER A 35 7.98 7.89 2.14
N PHE A 36 7.41 8.85 1.43
CA PHE A 36 6.62 8.65 0.22
C PHE A 36 7.31 9.27 -0.98
N LEU A 37 7.33 8.56 -2.10
CA LEU A 37 7.67 9.11 -3.41
C LEU A 37 6.43 9.76 -4.02
N VAL A 38 6.51 11.06 -4.28
CA VAL A 38 5.44 11.89 -4.86
C VAL A 38 6.06 12.75 -5.95
N GLU A 39 5.66 12.52 -7.20
CA GLU A 39 6.17 13.26 -8.37
C GLU A 39 7.72 13.31 -8.45
N GLY A 40 8.39 12.23 -8.04
CA GLY A 40 9.86 12.14 -8.03
C GLY A 40 10.54 12.67 -6.76
N ASN A 41 9.80 13.30 -5.84
CA ASN A 41 10.32 13.85 -4.60
C ASN A 41 9.96 12.96 -3.40
N ILE A 42 10.81 12.98 -2.36
CA ILE A 42 10.53 12.28 -1.10
C ILE A 42 9.83 13.21 -0.12
N ILE A 43 8.59 12.90 0.21
CA ILE A 43 7.78 13.57 1.23
C ILE A 43 7.75 12.70 2.48
N LYS A 44 7.91 13.32 3.66
CA LYS A 44 7.88 12.62 4.94
C LYS A 44 6.59 12.90 5.70
N SER A 45 6.05 11.88 6.35
CA SER A 45 4.89 11.99 7.24
C SER A 45 5.14 11.23 8.54
N LYS A 46 4.47 11.62 9.62
CA LYS A 46 4.53 10.94 10.92
C LYS A 46 3.23 10.21 11.20
N ALA A 47 3.32 9.03 11.80
CA ALA A 47 2.16 8.29 12.32
C ALA A 47 2.56 7.43 13.52
N ASP A 48 1.60 7.12 14.38
CA ASP A 48 1.81 6.21 15.52
C ASP A 48 1.60 4.73 15.14
N LEU A 49 0.82 4.48 14.09
CA LEU A 49 0.51 3.14 13.59
C LEU A 49 0.43 3.16 12.07
N VAL A 50 0.99 2.12 11.43
CA VAL A 50 0.91 1.91 9.99
C VAL A 50 0.17 0.60 9.72
N VAL A 51 -0.88 0.69 8.89
CA VAL A 51 -1.66 -0.46 8.44
C VAL A 51 -1.33 -0.71 6.97
N GLY A 52 -0.73 -1.86 6.66
CA GLY A 52 -0.40 -2.29 5.30
C GLY A 52 -1.63 -2.75 4.52
N ALA A 53 -2.32 -1.82 3.87
CA ALA A 53 -3.45 -2.09 2.96
C ALA A 53 -3.05 -1.91 1.47
N ASP A 54 -1.79 -2.19 1.14
CA ASP A 54 -1.12 -1.89 -0.13
C ASP A 54 -1.01 -3.10 -1.09
N GLY A 55 -1.89 -4.09 -0.91
CA GLY A 55 -2.11 -5.18 -1.86
C GLY A 55 -1.05 -6.29 -1.86
N ILE A 56 -1.09 -7.15 -2.88
CA ILE A 56 -0.25 -8.37 -2.94
C ILE A 56 1.25 -8.08 -2.99
N ARG A 57 1.66 -6.95 -3.58
CA ARG A 57 3.05 -6.47 -3.62
C ARG A 57 3.29 -5.39 -2.57
N SER A 58 2.85 -5.65 -1.34
CA SER A 58 2.94 -4.71 -0.23
C SER A 58 4.38 -4.24 0.03
N SER A 59 4.60 -2.93 -0.03
CA SER A 59 5.82 -2.26 0.43
C SER A 59 5.97 -2.41 1.94
N VAL A 60 4.88 -2.32 2.71
CA VAL A 60 4.93 -2.47 4.18
C VAL A 60 5.48 -3.84 4.57
N ARG A 61 4.90 -4.91 4.00
CA ARG A 61 5.37 -6.28 4.22
C ARG A 61 6.83 -6.44 3.81
N LYS A 62 7.20 -5.93 2.63
CA LYS A 62 8.57 -6.04 2.10
C LYS A 62 9.59 -5.36 3.02
N LEU A 63 9.29 -4.16 3.51
CA LEU A 63 10.18 -3.41 4.42
C LEU A 63 10.31 -4.08 5.79
N LEU A 64 9.24 -4.71 6.29
CA LEU A 64 9.22 -5.32 7.63
C LEU A 64 9.78 -6.75 7.68
N ILE A 65 9.45 -7.58 6.69
CA ILE A 65 9.76 -9.02 6.69
C ILE A 65 10.84 -9.37 5.66
N GLY A 66 10.89 -8.64 4.54
CA GLY A 66 11.77 -8.95 3.42
C GLY A 66 11.22 -10.06 2.50
N ASP A 67 11.67 -10.01 1.25
CA ASP A 67 11.27 -10.96 0.21
C ASP A 67 12.06 -12.28 0.29
N ASP A 68 13.27 -12.29 0.87
CA ASP A 68 14.08 -13.50 1.02
C ASP A 68 13.46 -14.49 2.00
N LEU A 69 12.93 -13.98 3.13
CA LEU A 69 12.27 -14.79 4.14
C LEU A 69 10.86 -15.23 3.72
N SER A 70 10.18 -14.39 2.94
CA SER A 70 8.81 -14.62 2.53
C SER A 70 8.58 -14.15 1.09
N PRO A 71 8.99 -14.92 0.07
CA PRO A 71 8.75 -14.53 -1.31
C PRO A 71 7.28 -14.72 -1.69
N LEU A 72 6.82 -13.95 -2.68
CA LEU A 72 5.58 -14.28 -3.38
C LEU A 72 5.76 -15.60 -4.14
N ARG A 73 4.77 -16.49 -4.01
CA ARG A 73 4.81 -17.81 -4.65
C ARG A 73 3.67 -17.94 -5.65
N TYR A 74 4.02 -18.43 -6.83
CA TYR A 74 3.03 -18.77 -7.83
C TYR A 74 2.26 -20.02 -7.40
N LEU A 75 0.93 -20.00 -7.53
CA LEU A 75 0.05 -21.11 -7.14
C LEU A 75 0.12 -22.31 -8.11
N ASN A 76 0.90 -22.21 -9.19
CA ASN A 76 0.83 -23.14 -10.33
C ASN A 76 -0.55 -23.18 -10.98
N CYS A 77 -1.26 -22.05 -10.94
CA CYS A 77 -2.60 -21.89 -11.49
C CYS A 77 -2.72 -20.57 -12.23
N MET A 78 -3.30 -20.62 -13.44
CA MET A 78 -3.63 -19.46 -14.25
C MET A 78 -5.10 -19.55 -14.63
N VAL A 79 -5.83 -18.44 -14.46
CA VAL A 79 -7.24 -18.35 -14.81
C VAL A 79 -7.38 -17.50 -16.07
N ILE A 80 -8.09 -18.02 -17.08
CA ILE A 80 -8.46 -17.28 -18.29
C ILE A 80 -9.92 -16.84 -18.13
N LEU A 81 -10.14 -15.53 -18.07
CA LEU A 81 -11.47 -14.95 -17.95
C LEU A 81 -11.98 -14.56 -19.34
N GLY A 82 -13.20 -14.97 -19.65
CA GLY A 82 -13.90 -14.61 -20.89
C GLY A 82 -15.36 -14.28 -20.58
N ILE A 83 -15.91 -13.32 -21.32
CA ILE A 83 -17.33 -12.97 -21.27
C ILE A 83 -17.95 -13.49 -22.57
N CYS A 84 -18.94 -14.37 -22.47
CA CYS A 84 -19.71 -14.85 -23.62
C CYS A 84 -20.99 -14.02 -23.74
N PRO A 85 -21.30 -13.44 -24.91
CA PRO A 85 -22.64 -12.92 -25.16
C PRO A 85 -23.62 -14.10 -25.20
N LEU A 86 -24.64 -14.05 -24.33
CA LEU A 86 -25.79 -14.96 -24.35
C LEU A 86 -26.66 -14.72 -25.58
#